data_AF-A0AAP8GFI0-F1
#
_entry.id   AF-A0AAP8GFI0-F1
#
_cell.length_a   1.000
_cell.length_b   1.000
_cell.length_c   1.000
_cell.angle_alpha   90.00
_cell.angle_beta   90.00
_cell.angle_gamma   90.00
#
_symmetry.space_group_name_H-M   'P 1'
#
loop_
_entity.id
_entity.type
_entity.pdbx_description
1 polymer ?
#
loop_
_entity_poly.entity_id
_entity_poly.type
_entity_poly.pdbx_seq_one_letter_code
_entity_poly.pdbx_strand_id
1 'polypeptide(L)'
;DDILRRSYELVQGLRKDLRLCNWPKFINRLNSVSKKSVSKGVWKVVKYYRKHQRMLRNTIYYPAFNNGAIEGINNKIKLIKRISFGYRNFNNFKARIMMIFSLYKGEKKKTTKP
;
A
#
# COMPACT_ATOMS: atom_id res chain seq x y z
N ASP A 1 14.44 -5.99 -28.68
CA ASP A 1 15.31 -5.54 -27.57
C ASP A 1 15.32 -6.61 -26.47
N ASP A 2 16.47 -7.26 -26.24
CA ASP A 2 16.61 -8.35 -25.26
C ASP A 2 16.45 -7.88 -23.82
N ILE A 3 16.84 -6.64 -23.50
CA ILE A 3 16.70 -6.05 -22.15
C ILE A 3 15.22 -5.85 -21.82
N LEU A 4 14.44 -5.40 -22.80
CA LEU A 4 13.01 -5.21 -22.64
C LEU A 4 12.29 -6.55 -22.38
N ARG A 5 12.64 -7.59 -23.16
CA ARG A 5 12.10 -8.95 -22.97
C ARG A 5 12.42 -9.49 -21.57
N ARG A 6 13.69 -9.47 -21.16
CA ARG A 6 14.11 -9.95 -19.82
C ARG A 6 13.43 -9.16 -18.69
N SER A 7 13.28 -7.84 -18.87
CA SER A 7 12.57 -6.99 -17.91
C SER A 7 11.10 -7.40 -17.76
N TYR A 8 10.44 -7.67 -18.88
CA TYR A 8 9.05 -8.13 -18.90
C TYR A 8 8.91 -9.50 -18.22
N GLU A 9 9.73 -10.48 -18.61
CA GLU A 9 9.70 -11.85 -18.05
C GLU A 9 9.95 -11.85 -16.54
N LEU A 10 10.89 -11.03 -16.06
CA LEU A 10 11.13 -10.86 -14.64
C LEU A 10 9.88 -10.35 -13.92
N VAL A 11 9.28 -9.27 -14.41
CA VAL A 11 8.09 -8.67 -13.79
C VAL A 11 6.92 -9.65 -13.78
N GLN A 12 6.67 -10.35 -14.89
CA GLN A 12 5.60 -11.35 -14.94
C GLN A 12 5.86 -12.53 -14.01
N GLY A 13 7.11 -13.00 -13.94
CA GLY A 13 7.53 -14.03 -13.00
C GLY A 13 7.28 -13.63 -11.55
N LEU A 14 7.74 -12.44 -11.15
CA LEU A 14 7.52 -11.91 -9.79
C LEU A 14 6.03 -11.74 -9.47
N ARG A 15 5.21 -11.28 -10.43
CA ARG A 15 3.75 -11.16 -10.25
C ARG A 15 3.08 -12.53 -10.08
N LYS A 16 3.51 -13.54 -10.83
CA LYS A 16 3.03 -14.91 -10.68
C LYS A 16 3.39 -15.47 -9.31
N ASP A 17 4.66 -15.34 -8.90
CA ASP A 17 5.14 -15.83 -7.62
C ASP A 17 4.42 -15.13 -6.44
N LEU A 18 4.12 -13.84 -6.57
CA LEU A 18 3.30 -13.08 -5.60
C LEU A 18 1.86 -13.59 -5.53
N ARG A 19 1.18 -13.80 -6.67
CA ARG A 19 -0.19 -14.32 -6.72
C ARG A 19 -0.30 -15.71 -6.11
N LEU A 20 0.71 -16.55 -6.34
CA LEU A 20 0.78 -17.91 -5.79
C LEU A 20 1.33 -17.97 -4.37
N CYS A 21 1.59 -16.81 -3.74
CA CYS A 21 2.17 -16.69 -2.42
C CYS A 21 3.46 -17.52 -2.21
N ASN A 22 4.28 -17.66 -3.26
CA ASN A 22 5.47 -18.52 -3.22
C ASN A 22 6.73 -17.71 -2.92
N TRP A 23 7.01 -17.48 -1.64
CA TRP A 23 8.19 -16.72 -1.19
C TRP A 23 9.52 -17.31 -1.69
N PRO A 24 9.80 -18.63 -1.60
CA PRO A 24 11.05 -19.20 -2.10
C PRO A 24 11.30 -18.93 -3.59
N LYS A 25 10.28 -19.13 -4.45
CA LYS A 25 10.41 -18.83 -5.90
C LYS A 25 10.59 -17.34 -6.15
N PHE A 26 9.83 -16.50 -5.45
CA PHE A 26 9.92 -15.05 -5.55
C PHE A 26 11.33 -14.55 -5.23
N ILE A 27 11.90 -14.99 -4.11
CA ILE A 27 13.20 -14.48 -3.65
C ILE A 27 14.35 -15.00 -4.52
N ASN A 28 14.30 -16.24 -4.96
CA ASN A 28 15.28 -16.82 -5.87
C ASN A 28 15.31 -16.06 -7.21
N ARG A 29 14.13 -15.79 -7.79
CA ARG A 29 14.00 -14.99 -9.01
C ARG A 29 14.49 -13.55 -8.80
N LEU A 30 14.19 -12.95 -7.65
CA LEU A 30 14.61 -11.58 -7.35
C LEU A 30 16.12 -11.48 -7.20
N ASN A 31 16.78 -12.47 -6.60
CA ASN A 31 18.22 -12.43 -6.31
C ASN A 31 19.10 -12.87 -7.49
N SER A 32 18.58 -13.65 -8.43
CA SER A 32 19.33 -14.10 -9.63
C SER A 32 19.58 -12.99 -10.67
N VAL A 33 18.85 -11.88 -10.60
CA VAL A 33 18.92 -10.80 -11.60
C VAL A 33 20.14 -9.89 -11.40
N SER A 34 20.80 -9.51 -12.49
CA SER A 34 21.91 -8.54 -12.48
C SER A 34 21.49 -7.18 -13.06
N LYS A 35 22.19 -6.10 -12.66
CA LYS A 35 21.88 -4.73 -13.11
C LYS A 35 21.87 -4.56 -14.63
N LYS A 36 22.78 -5.24 -15.33
CA LYS A 36 22.91 -5.15 -16.80
C LYS A 36 21.82 -5.93 -17.55
N SER A 37 21.13 -6.85 -16.87
CA SER A 37 20.17 -7.76 -17.51
C SER A 37 18.75 -7.19 -17.68
N VAL A 38 18.44 -6.06 -17.03
CA VAL A 38 17.10 -5.46 -17.02
C VAL A 38 17.19 -3.94 -17.17
N SER A 39 16.07 -3.32 -17.51
CA SER A 39 15.98 -1.88 -17.66
C SER A 39 16.31 -1.16 -16.34
N LYS A 40 16.79 0.09 -16.45
CA LYS A 40 17.14 0.93 -15.30
C LYS A 40 15.96 1.10 -14.32
N GLY A 41 14.74 1.20 -14.84
CA GLY A 41 13.52 1.30 -14.03
C GLY A 41 13.27 0.04 -13.21
N VAL A 42 13.32 -1.13 -13.85
CA VAL A 42 13.13 -2.42 -13.17
C VAL A 42 14.23 -2.69 -12.16
N TRP A 43 15.48 -2.35 -12.47
CA TRP A 43 16.58 -2.51 -11.52
C TRP A 43 16.38 -1.70 -10.22
N LYS A 44 15.83 -0.48 -10.30
CA LYS A 44 15.49 0.30 -9.09
C LYS A 44 14.50 -0.46 -8.20
N VAL A 45 13.49 -1.07 -8.80
CA VAL A 45 12.49 -1.89 -8.07
C VAL A 45 13.15 -3.13 -7.46
N VAL A 46 13.99 -3.85 -8.22
CA VAL A 46 14.74 -5.01 -7.71
C VAL A 46 15.60 -4.62 -6.50
N LYS A 47 16.34 -3.52 -6.57
CA LYS A 47 17.15 -3.00 -5.45
C LYS A 47 16.26 -2.68 -4.23
N TYR A 48 15.12 -2.04 -4.46
CA TYR A 48 14.18 -1.73 -3.39
C TYR A 48 13.63 -3.01 -2.72
N TYR A 49 13.21 -4.00 -3.49
CA TYR A 49 12.70 -5.27 -2.98
C TYR A 49 13.76 -6.07 -2.23
N ARG A 50 15.01 -6.07 -2.71
CA ARG A 50 16.14 -6.71 -1.99
C ARG A 50 16.40 -6.05 -0.63
N LYS A 51 16.23 -4.73 -0.52
CA LYS A 51 16.37 -4.00 0.76
C LYS A 51 15.22 -4.29 1.73
N HIS A 52 14.01 -4.55 1.23
CA HIS A 52 12.78 -4.66 2.05
C HIS A 52 12.20 -6.08 2.07
N GLN A 53 13.05 -7.11 2.01
CA GLN A 53 12.62 -8.51 1.95
C GLN A 53 11.70 -8.91 3.10
N ARG A 54 11.94 -8.41 4.33
CA ARG A 54 11.08 -8.68 5.49
C ARG A 54 9.62 -8.28 5.25
N MET A 55 9.40 -7.11 4.67
CA MET A 55 8.05 -6.60 4.37
C MET A 55 7.39 -7.45 3.29
N LEU A 56 8.11 -7.75 2.21
CA LEU A 56 7.61 -8.58 1.11
C LEU A 56 7.28 -10.00 1.57
N ARG A 57 8.14 -10.57 2.43
CA ARG A 57 7.91 -11.87 3.06
C ARG A 57 6.58 -11.86 3.82
N ASN A 58 6.34 -10.85 4.64
CA ASN A 58 5.09 -10.74 5.40
C ASN A 58 3.87 -10.59 4.47
N THR A 59 3.96 -9.78 3.41
CA THR A 59 2.88 -9.65 2.42
C THR A 59 2.54 -10.98 1.77
N ILE A 60 3.54 -11.81 1.48
CA ILE A 60 3.34 -13.12 0.84
C ILE A 60 2.79 -14.18 1.82
N TYR A 61 3.27 -14.20 3.07
CA TYR A 61 2.80 -15.19 4.06
C TYR A 61 1.43 -14.87 4.65
N TYR A 62 1.03 -13.60 4.65
CA TYR A 62 -0.25 -13.19 5.22
C TYR A 62 -1.15 -12.50 4.17
N PRO A 63 -1.60 -13.23 3.13
CA PRO A 63 -2.39 -12.66 2.04
C PRO A 63 -3.76 -12.12 2.47
N ALA A 64 -4.25 -12.53 3.64
CA ALA A 64 -5.50 -12.01 4.22
C ALA A 64 -5.41 -10.52 4.59
N PHE A 65 -4.22 -10.01 4.94
CA PHE A 65 -4.03 -8.58 5.22
C PHE A 65 -3.79 -7.85 3.90
N ASN A 66 -4.83 -7.19 3.40
CA ASN A 66 -4.75 -6.33 2.23
C ASN A 66 -4.88 -4.86 2.61
N ASN A 67 -4.41 -3.97 1.73
CA ASN A 67 -4.50 -2.53 1.93
C ASN A 67 -5.88 -1.95 1.59
N GLY A 68 -6.86 -2.76 1.19
CA GLY A 68 -8.14 -2.29 0.64
C GLY A 68 -8.92 -1.42 1.62
N ALA A 69 -8.97 -1.80 2.91
CA ALA A 69 -9.61 -0.98 3.93
C ALA A 69 -8.90 0.37 4.13
N ILE A 70 -7.57 0.38 4.15
CA ILE A 70 -6.74 1.59 4.32
C ILE A 70 -6.89 2.50 3.09
N GLU A 71 -6.88 1.92 1.89
CA GLU A 71 -7.10 2.63 0.63
C GLU A 71 -8.51 3.25 0.57
N GLY A 72 -9.53 2.52 1.01
CA GLY A 72 -10.90 3.02 1.12
C GLY A 72 -11.01 4.23 2.06
N ILE A 73 -10.39 4.14 3.25
CA ILE A 73 -10.32 5.25 4.21
C ILE A 73 -9.61 6.46 3.58
N ASN A 74 -8.44 6.25 2.97
CA ASN A 74 -7.66 7.30 2.33
C ASN A 74 -8.43 7.98 1.18
N ASN A 75 -9.15 7.21 0.38
CA ASN A 75 -9.98 7.74 -0.71
C ASN A 75 -11.14 8.59 -0.18
N LYS A 76 -11.81 8.14 0.90
CA LYS A 76 -12.88 8.92 1.54
C LYS A 76 -12.33 10.22 2.15
N ILE A 77 -11.16 10.19 2.78
CA ILE A 77 -10.49 11.41 3.29
C ILE A 77 -10.14 12.38 2.14
N LYS A 78 -9.58 11.87 1.04
CA LYS A 78 -9.29 12.69 -0.16
C LYS A 78 -10.56 13.29 -0.76
N LEU A 79 -11.66 12.55 -0.78
CA LEU A 79 -12.96 13.04 -1.23
C LEU A 79 -13.44 14.19 -0.34
N ILE A 80 -13.41 14.03 0.99
CA ILE A 80 -13.79 15.08 1.96
C ILE A 80 -12.99 16.36 1.70
N LYS A 81 -11.68 16.24 1.48
CA LYS A 81 -10.81 17.40 1.18
C LYS A 81 -11.20 18.08 -0.14
N ARG A 82 -11.59 17.31 -1.17
CA ARG A 82 -11.95 17.83 -2.49
C ARG A 82 -13.29 18.56 -2.46
N ILE A 83 -14.33 17.95 -1.86
CA ILE A 83 -15.68 18.54 -1.79
C ILE A 83 -15.73 19.81 -0.93
N SER A 84 -14.79 19.96 0.01
CA SER A 84 -14.71 21.14 0.88
C SER A 84 -13.88 22.27 0.26
N PHE A 85 -13.37 22.11 -0.96
CA PHE A 85 -12.39 23.02 -1.59
C PHE A 85 -11.13 23.25 -0.74
N GLY A 86 -10.76 22.26 0.07
CA GLY A 86 -9.67 22.36 1.04
C GLY A 86 -10.08 23.03 2.36
N TYR A 87 -9.51 22.56 3.45
CA TYR A 87 -9.67 23.18 4.77
C TYR A 87 -8.47 24.08 5.06
N ARG A 88 -8.71 25.31 5.49
CA ARG A 88 -7.66 26.23 5.98
C ARG A 88 -7.07 25.77 7.32
N ASN A 89 -7.92 25.17 8.17
CA ASN A 89 -7.54 24.70 9.51
C ASN A 89 -7.58 23.17 9.56
N PHE A 90 -6.44 22.55 9.90
CA PHE A 90 -6.33 21.10 10.02
C PHE A 90 -7.22 20.50 11.12
N ASN A 91 -7.44 21.20 12.22
CA ASN A 91 -8.31 20.73 13.31
C ASN A 91 -9.76 20.60 12.82
N ASN A 92 -10.23 21.54 12.00
CA ASN A 92 -11.56 21.46 11.40
C ASN A 92 -11.68 20.31 10.40
N PHE A 93 -10.61 20.05 9.62
CA PHE A 93 -10.55 18.90 8.72
C PHE A 93 -10.60 17.58 9.50
N LYS A 94 -9.79 17.46 10.55
CA LYS A 94 -9.75 16.29 11.44
C LYS A 94 -11.10 16.05 12.11
N ALA A 95 -11.74 17.11 12.62
CA ALA A 95 -13.08 17.04 13.21
C ALA A 95 -14.11 16.55 12.18
N ARG A 96 -14.10 17.09 10.95
CA ARG A 96 -14.99 16.63 9.88
C ARG A 96 -14.78 15.16 9.55
N ILE A 97 -13.54 14.69 9.45
CA ILE A 97 -13.21 13.27 9.24
C ILE A 97 -13.80 12.45 10.39
N MET A 98 -13.52 12.80 11.65
CA MET A 98 -14.03 12.08 12.81
C MET A 98 -15.55 11.98 12.82
N MET A 99 -16.26 13.06 12.47
CA MET A 99 -17.72 13.06 12.35
C MET A 99 -18.21 12.11 11.24
N ILE A 100 -17.62 12.18 10.04
CA ILE A 100 -18.04 11.38 8.87
C ILE A 100 -17.77 9.88 9.04
N PHE A 101 -16.73 9.53 9.78
CA PHE A 101 -16.45 8.13 10.14
C PHE A 101 -17.17 7.70 11.42
N SER A 102 -18.02 8.56 12.01
CA SER A 102 -18.70 8.30 13.28
C SER A 102 -17.75 7.91 14.42
N LEU A 103 -16.51 8.39 14.35
CA LEU A 103 -15.46 8.16 15.35
C LEU A 103 -15.52 9.19 16.48
N TYR A 104 -16.29 10.26 16.29
CA TYR A 104 -16.56 11.23 17.34
C TYR A 104 -17.60 10.67 18.32
N LYS A 105 -17.15 10.16 19.46
CA LYS A 105 -18.02 9.97 20.63
C LYS A 105 -18.13 11.31 21.34
N GLY A 106 -19.25 12.00 21.15
CA GLY A 106 -19.60 13.11 22.04
C GLY A 106 -19.66 12.58 23.47
N GLU A 107 -19.13 13.34 24.42
CA GLU A 107 -19.35 13.05 25.83
C GLU A 107 -20.86 12.96 26.06
N LYS A 108 -21.35 11.81 26.53
CA LYS A 108 -22.74 11.74 26.99
C LYS A 108 -22.85 12.73 28.13
N LYS A 109 -23.52 13.87 27.93
CA LYS A 109 -23.92 14.72 29.05
C LYS A 109 -24.65 13.82 30.02
N LYS A 110 -24.13 13.66 31.24
CA LYS A 110 -24.87 13.01 32.32
C LYS A 110 -26.16 13.79 32.46
N THR A 111 -27.28 13.20 32.06
CA THR A 111 -28.60 13.71 32.38
C THR A 111 -28.72 13.64 33.91
N THR A 112 -28.50 14.75 34.60
CA THR A 112 -28.99 14.92 35.96
C THR A 112 -30.51 14.86 35.85
N LYS A 113 -31.10 13.73 36.29
CA LYS A 113 -32.55 13.65 36.47
C LYS A 113 -32.94 14.68 37.54
N PRO A 114 -34.05 15.41 37.36
CA PRO A 114 -34.59 16.28 38.39
C PRO A 114 -34.95 15.50 39.65
#